data_AF-A0AAN5TA69-F1
#
_entry.id   AF-A0AAN5TA69-F1
#
_cell.length_a   1.000
_cell.length_b   1.000
_cell.length_c   1.000
_cell.angle_alpha   90.00
_cell.angle_beta   90.00
_cell.angle_gamma   90.00
#
_symmetry.space_group_name_H-M   'P 1'
#
loop_
_entity.id
_entity.type
_entity.pdbx_description
1 polymer ?
#
loop_
_entity_poly.entity_id
_entity_poly.type
_entity_poly.pdbx_seq_one_letter_code
_entity_poly.pdbx_strand_id
1 'polypeptide(L)'
;MPVMSLIEQYEAAIYRGEIDSDPEQREILEHMQRLAEDLQKKSDSWFPWRKKHPIKGLYIYGPVGVGKTYLVDLFYHHIDEEKKARFHFHHFMQQIDAQLRRLQGKKNPLQYIAKEMAKSIRLLCFDEFLVHDVAYAMILAELLQALHHYGVVLVVSSNTHPDELYLNGVHRERFIPAIEIIKKNCEVLNLNQKRDYRLGRQPLLEAYLYPLNEQTQEAMEKQFALITREEDCKGFITVQNRDIPYIKYGAKSIWFAFDVICNFPRSQLDYLEIADRFDNVFLSNVYQLTESHTAQAIMFIHFIDVMYDRGIKLIISADVPAEELYVKGEMKETFKRTLSRLIEMQSVDYLSRHPRRLVKEML
;
A
#
# COMPACT_ATOMS: atom_id res chain seq x y z
N MET A 1 -30.78 14.70 14.40
CA MET A 1 -30.73 13.26 14.73
C MET A 1 -29.54 13.05 15.65
N PRO A 2 -29.62 12.23 16.71
CA PRO A 2 -28.45 11.94 17.53
C PRO A 2 -27.36 11.34 16.63
N VAL A 3 -26.12 11.78 16.82
CA VAL A 3 -24.96 11.24 16.10
C VAL A 3 -24.80 9.79 16.56
N MET A 4 -24.97 8.84 15.64
CA MET A 4 -24.76 7.43 15.96
C MET A 4 -23.29 7.21 16.33
N SER A 5 -23.05 6.48 17.42
CA SER A 5 -21.74 5.98 17.82
C SER A 5 -21.13 5.06 16.76
N LEU A 6 -19.81 4.85 16.84
CA LEU A 6 -19.11 3.96 15.91
C LEU A 6 -19.67 2.53 15.93
N ILE A 7 -20.04 2.06 17.12
CA ILE A 7 -20.66 0.74 17.30
C ILE A 7 -22.04 0.68 16.64
N GLU A 8 -22.88 1.71 16.80
CA GLU A 8 -24.20 1.74 16.16
C GLU A 8 -24.11 1.74 14.63
N GLN A 9 -23.11 2.41 14.06
CA GLN A 9 -22.90 2.38 12.60
C GLN A 9 -22.39 1.03 12.12
N TYR A 10 -21.52 0.40 12.89
CA TYR A 10 -21.05 -0.96 12.62
C TYR A 10 -22.20 -1.96 12.66
N GLU A 11 -23.05 -1.92 13.70
CA GLU A 11 -24.25 -2.76 13.80
C GLU A 11 -25.25 -2.47 12.67
N ALA A 12 -25.39 -1.20 12.26
CA ALA A 12 -26.22 -0.86 11.11
C ALA A 12 -25.67 -1.43 9.79
N ALA A 13 -24.34 -1.48 9.60
CA ALA A 13 -23.72 -2.10 8.44
C ALA A 13 -23.90 -3.63 8.44
N ILE A 14 -23.83 -4.29 9.61
CA ILE A 14 -24.18 -5.71 9.77
C ILE A 14 -25.64 -5.93 9.40
N TYR A 15 -26.56 -5.11 9.93
CA TYR A 15 -27.99 -5.24 9.65
C TYR A 15 -28.33 -5.06 8.16
N ARG A 16 -27.59 -4.19 7.45
CA ARG A 16 -27.69 -4.01 5.99
C ARG A 16 -27.05 -5.14 5.18
N GLY A 17 -26.32 -6.06 5.82
CA GLY A 17 -25.59 -7.14 5.15
C GLY A 17 -24.35 -6.69 4.39
N GLU A 18 -23.79 -5.53 4.72
CA GLU A 18 -22.56 -4.99 4.11
C GLU A 18 -21.30 -5.67 4.67
N ILE A 19 -21.37 -6.12 5.92
CA ILE A 19 -20.28 -6.77 6.65
C ILE A 19 -20.81 -7.90 7.53
N ASP A 20 -19.93 -8.86 7.83
CA ASP A 20 -20.21 -9.91 8.82
C ASP A 20 -19.86 -9.43 10.24
N SER A 21 -20.56 -9.99 11.22
CA SER A 21 -20.32 -9.70 12.63
C SER A 21 -19.04 -10.36 13.13
N ASP A 22 -18.05 -9.54 13.52
CA ASP A 22 -16.80 -9.99 14.13
C ASP A 22 -16.62 -9.42 15.57
N PRO A 23 -16.48 -10.27 16.61
CA PRO A 23 -16.21 -9.85 17.97
C PRO A 23 -14.88 -9.10 18.18
N GLU A 24 -13.81 -9.46 17.46
CA GLU A 24 -12.51 -8.79 17.60
C GLU A 24 -12.57 -7.38 17.00
N GLN A 25 -13.33 -7.19 15.92
CA GLN A 25 -13.61 -5.87 15.37
C GLN A 25 -14.40 -5.00 16.36
N ARG A 26 -15.37 -5.57 17.11
CA ARG A 26 -16.11 -4.84 18.15
C ARG A 26 -15.19 -4.36 19.27
N GLU A 27 -14.28 -5.21 19.74
CA GLU A 27 -13.29 -4.83 20.75
C GLU A 27 -12.47 -3.61 20.27
N ILE A 28 -11.96 -3.66 19.04
CA ILE A 28 -11.22 -2.52 18.46
C ILE A 28 -12.09 -1.26 18.37
N LEU A 29 -13.37 -1.40 18.02
CA LEU A 29 -14.30 -0.26 17.96
C LEU A 29 -14.53 0.38 19.33
N GLU A 30 -14.48 -0.38 20.43
CA GLU A 30 -14.51 0.18 21.79
C GLU A 30 -13.29 1.06 22.06
N HIS A 31 -12.09 0.62 21.65
CA HIS A 31 -10.86 1.43 21.74
C HIS A 31 -10.91 2.68 20.85
N MET A 32 -11.49 2.56 19.64
CA MET A 32 -11.70 3.69 18.73
C MET A 32 -12.69 4.70 19.29
N GLN A 33 -13.79 4.23 19.89
CA GLN A 33 -14.79 5.07 20.54
C GLN A 33 -14.17 5.82 21.72
N ARG A 34 -13.39 5.14 22.58
CA ARG A 34 -12.62 5.79 23.66
C ARG A 34 -11.70 6.87 23.12
N LEU A 35 -10.97 6.60 22.04
CA LEU A 35 -10.08 7.59 21.42
C LEU A 35 -10.87 8.80 20.87
N ALA A 36 -12.01 8.57 20.22
CA ALA A 36 -12.87 9.66 19.73
C ALA A 36 -13.33 10.56 20.87
N GLU A 37 -13.77 9.98 21.99
CA GLU A 37 -14.16 10.71 23.19
C GLU A 37 -13.00 11.50 23.81
N ASP A 38 -11.81 10.89 23.89
CA ASP A 38 -10.61 11.56 24.40
C ASP A 38 -10.20 12.75 23.51
N LEU A 39 -10.39 12.65 22.20
CA LEU A 39 -10.14 13.75 21.27
C LEU A 39 -11.17 14.88 21.40
N GLN A 40 -12.43 14.55 21.68
CA GLN A 40 -13.53 15.51 21.85
C GLN A 40 -13.55 16.22 23.21
N LYS A 41 -12.92 15.63 24.25
CA LYS A 41 -12.79 16.29 25.56
C LYS A 41 -12.10 17.64 25.38
N LYS A 42 -12.89 18.72 25.52
CA LYS A 42 -12.36 20.07 25.54
C LYS A 42 -11.38 20.16 26.70
N SER A 43 -10.25 20.82 26.44
CA SER A 43 -9.23 21.14 27.42
C SER A 43 -9.81 22.12 28.45
N ASP A 44 -10.64 21.63 29.37
CA ASP A 44 -11.11 22.39 30.53
C ASP A 44 -9.94 22.54 31.51
N SER A 45 -9.06 23.48 31.21
CA SER A 45 -7.91 23.79 32.04
C SER A 45 -7.84 25.29 32.27
N TRP A 46 -8.76 25.74 33.11
CA TRP A 46 -8.69 26.98 33.88
C TRP A 46 -7.67 26.86 35.05
N PHE A 47 -7.11 25.66 35.26
CA PHE A 47 -6.04 25.39 36.22
C PHE A 47 -4.76 24.89 35.53
N PRO A 48 -3.70 25.72 35.42
CA PRO A 48 -2.46 25.41 34.69
C PRO A 48 -1.57 24.32 35.30
N TRP A 49 -2.01 23.65 36.38
CA TRP A 49 -1.21 22.68 37.15
C TRP A 49 -1.62 21.22 36.91
N ARG A 50 -2.76 20.97 36.25
CA ARG A 50 -3.14 19.62 35.84
C ARG A 50 -2.39 19.25 34.56
N LYS A 51 -1.37 18.38 34.67
CA LYS A 51 -0.70 17.77 33.51
C LYS A 51 -1.78 17.15 32.61
N LYS A 52 -1.89 17.63 31.37
CA LYS A 52 -2.71 16.97 30.34
C LYS A 52 -2.19 15.55 30.18
N HIS A 53 -3.03 14.56 30.40
CA HIS A 53 -2.69 13.19 30.05
C HIS A 53 -2.55 13.11 28.53
N PRO A 54 -1.44 12.60 27.98
CA PRO A 54 -1.27 12.46 26.54
C PRO A 54 -2.30 11.45 26.02
N ILE A 55 -3.05 11.84 24.99
CA ILE A 55 -4.01 10.96 24.32
C ILE A 55 -3.19 9.90 23.56
N LYS A 56 -3.42 8.63 23.88
CA LYS A 56 -2.81 7.52 23.16
C LYS A 56 -3.57 7.23 21.87
N GLY A 57 -2.83 7.12 20.78
CA GLY A 57 -3.30 6.64 19.48
C GLY A 57 -3.57 5.14 19.46
N LEU A 58 -3.85 4.60 18.28
CA LEU A 58 -4.09 3.17 18.06
C LEU A 58 -3.15 2.64 16.98
N TYR A 59 -2.56 1.47 17.21
CA TYR A 59 -1.84 0.70 16.21
C TYR A 59 -2.50 -0.67 16.07
N ILE A 60 -3.21 -0.86 14.98
CA ILE A 60 -3.97 -2.06 14.69
C ILE A 60 -3.16 -2.92 13.74
N TYR A 61 -2.80 -4.11 14.16
CA TYR A 61 -2.09 -5.07 13.34
C TYR A 61 -2.85 -6.38 13.20
N GLY A 62 -2.59 -7.11 12.13
CA GLY A 62 -3.24 -8.39 11.85
C GLY A 62 -3.06 -8.78 10.39
N PRO A 63 -3.39 -10.02 10.00
CA PRO A 63 -3.22 -10.47 8.62
C PRO A 63 -4.11 -9.69 7.63
N VAL A 64 -3.84 -9.82 6.34
CA VAL A 64 -4.65 -9.15 5.31
C VAL A 64 -6.07 -9.70 5.31
N GLY A 65 -7.05 -8.86 4.94
CA GLY A 65 -8.45 -9.29 4.78
C GLY A 65 -9.28 -9.34 6.07
N VAL A 66 -8.70 -9.03 7.22
CA VAL A 66 -9.41 -9.02 8.53
C VAL A 66 -10.22 -7.73 8.79
N GLY A 67 -10.24 -6.79 7.85
CA GLY A 67 -11.07 -5.57 7.95
C GLY A 67 -10.42 -4.35 8.64
N LYS A 68 -9.09 -4.34 8.85
CA LYS A 68 -8.38 -3.19 9.46
C LYS A 68 -8.68 -1.86 8.76
N THR A 69 -8.58 -1.84 7.43
CA THR A 69 -8.85 -0.65 6.61
C THR A 69 -10.30 -0.18 6.78
N TYR A 70 -11.25 -1.10 6.78
CA TYR A 70 -12.67 -0.78 7.04
C TYR A 70 -12.89 -0.15 8.42
N LEU A 71 -12.24 -0.65 9.47
CA LEU A 71 -12.34 -0.05 10.81
C LEU A 71 -11.76 1.37 10.84
N VAL A 72 -10.61 1.59 10.19
CA VAL A 72 -10.00 2.92 10.08
C VAL A 72 -10.89 3.86 9.25
N ASP A 73 -11.51 3.35 8.18
CA ASP A 73 -12.53 4.06 7.39
C ASP A 73 -13.71 4.50 8.25
N LEU A 74 -14.30 3.57 8.98
CA LEU A 74 -15.46 3.82 9.82
C LEU A 74 -15.13 4.89 10.88
N PHE A 75 -13.99 4.75 11.56
CA PHE A 75 -13.48 5.72 12.52
C PHE A 75 -13.24 7.10 11.91
N TYR A 76 -12.51 7.16 10.79
CA TYR A 76 -12.14 8.43 10.17
C TYR A 76 -13.35 9.22 9.68
N HIS A 77 -14.37 8.55 9.12
CA HIS A 77 -15.56 9.24 8.61
C HIS A 77 -16.45 9.79 9.72
N HIS A 78 -16.49 9.14 10.88
CA HIS A 78 -17.49 9.44 11.91
C HIS A 78 -16.95 10.11 13.16
N ILE A 79 -15.63 10.22 13.29
CA ILE A 79 -15.03 11.06 14.33
C ILE A 79 -15.30 12.55 14.05
N ASP A 80 -15.85 13.24 15.06
CA ASP A 80 -15.99 14.69 15.08
C ASP A 80 -14.67 15.37 15.50
N GLU A 81 -13.69 15.34 14.59
CA GLU A 81 -12.42 16.05 14.70
C GLU A 81 -12.14 16.72 13.35
N GLU A 82 -12.16 18.05 13.32
CA GLU A 82 -11.93 18.81 12.09
C GLU A 82 -10.47 18.71 11.62
N LYS A 83 -9.53 18.64 12.56
CA LYS A 83 -8.09 18.57 12.26
C LYS A 83 -7.64 17.13 12.09
N LYS A 84 -8.17 16.45 11.06
CA LYS A 84 -7.83 15.06 10.75
C LYS A 84 -7.33 14.89 9.32
N ALA A 85 -6.34 14.03 9.14
CA ALA A 85 -5.85 13.63 7.82
C ALA A 85 -5.64 12.12 7.76
N ARG A 86 -5.86 11.55 6.58
CA ARG A 86 -5.60 10.13 6.32
C ARG A 86 -4.74 9.96 5.08
N PHE A 87 -3.78 9.05 5.16
CA PHE A 87 -2.90 8.72 4.04
C PHE A 87 -2.62 7.23 3.98
N HIS A 88 -2.46 6.71 2.76
CA HIS A 88 -1.66 5.51 2.55
C HIS A 88 -0.19 5.84 2.85
N PHE A 89 0.49 4.96 3.58
CA PHE A 89 1.84 5.21 4.09
C PHE A 89 2.85 5.63 3.01
N HIS A 90 2.89 4.92 1.87
CA HIS A 90 3.85 5.22 0.81
C HIS A 90 3.61 6.60 0.16
N HIS A 91 2.36 6.99 -0.05
CA HIS A 91 2.04 8.31 -0.60
C HIS A 91 2.42 9.42 0.37
N PHE A 92 2.21 9.19 1.67
CA PHE A 92 2.68 10.11 2.70
C PHE A 92 4.20 10.28 2.65
N MET A 93 4.95 9.18 2.60
CA MET A 93 6.42 9.24 2.53
C MET A 93 6.90 9.99 1.28
N GLN A 94 6.28 9.79 0.12
CA GLN A 94 6.60 10.54 -1.10
C GLN A 94 6.41 12.06 -0.93
N GLN A 95 5.34 12.49 -0.24
CA GLN A 95 5.09 13.90 0.04
C GLN A 95 6.13 14.48 1.02
N ILE A 96 6.50 13.74 2.05
CA ILE A 96 7.57 14.13 2.98
C ILE A 96 8.89 14.30 2.23
N ASP A 97 9.22 13.36 1.36
CA ASP A 97 10.43 13.36 0.56
C ASP A 97 10.51 14.58 -0.38
N ALA A 98 9.39 14.93 -1.01
CA ALA A 98 9.28 16.14 -1.83
C ALA A 98 9.46 17.43 -1.01
N GLN A 99 8.93 17.49 0.21
CA GLN A 99 9.12 18.63 1.11
C GLN A 99 10.57 18.72 1.61
N LEU A 100 11.21 17.60 1.94
CA LEU A 100 12.62 17.56 2.32
C LEU A 100 13.53 18.12 1.23
N ARG A 101 13.28 17.78 -0.04
CA ARG A 101 14.01 18.34 -1.19
C ARG A 101 13.86 19.86 -1.29
N ARG A 102 12.67 20.41 -1.04
CA ARG A 102 12.42 21.86 -1.05
C ARG A 102 13.08 22.58 0.13
N LEU A 103 13.29 21.87 1.24
CA LEU A 103 13.89 22.39 2.46
C LEU A 103 15.39 22.06 2.58
N GLN A 104 16.05 21.70 1.47
CA GLN A 104 17.49 21.45 1.46
C GLN A 104 18.26 22.66 2.01
N GLY A 105 19.25 22.37 2.85
CA GLY A 105 20.05 23.39 3.56
C GLY A 105 19.38 23.97 4.81
N LYS A 106 18.11 23.67 5.09
CA LYS A 106 17.45 24.06 6.34
C LYS A 106 17.82 23.10 7.47
N LYS A 107 18.12 23.64 8.65
CA LYS A 107 18.39 22.83 9.85
C LYS A 107 17.10 22.16 10.34
N ASN A 108 17.18 20.87 10.67
CA ASN A 108 16.08 20.05 11.19
C ASN A 108 14.78 20.15 10.36
N PRO A 109 14.81 19.81 9.06
CA PRO A 109 13.68 20.03 8.17
C PRO A 109 12.45 19.21 8.57
N LEU A 110 12.61 18.02 9.15
CA LEU A 110 11.49 17.19 9.64
C LEU A 110 10.74 17.81 10.82
N GLN A 111 11.44 18.50 11.72
CA GLN A 111 10.80 19.25 12.79
C GLN A 111 9.95 20.40 12.24
N TYR A 112 10.42 21.06 11.18
CA TYR A 112 9.65 22.10 10.50
C TYR A 112 8.41 21.51 9.81
N ILE A 113 8.56 20.41 9.07
CA ILE A 113 7.44 19.72 8.40
C ILE A 113 6.38 19.30 9.42
N ALA A 114 6.79 18.63 10.50
CA ALA A 114 5.88 18.19 11.56
C ALA A 114 5.14 19.36 12.23
N LYS A 115 5.85 20.49 12.46
CA LYS A 115 5.25 21.71 13.02
C LYS A 115 4.17 22.29 12.10
N GLU A 116 4.43 22.35 10.79
CA GLU A 116 3.48 22.86 9.82
C GLU A 116 2.26 21.93 9.70
N MET A 117 2.48 20.62 9.65
CA MET A 117 1.40 19.62 9.68
C MET A 117 0.52 19.77 10.92
N ALA A 118 1.11 19.90 12.10
CA ALA A 118 0.40 19.99 13.37
C ALA A 118 -0.53 21.22 13.48
N LYS A 119 -0.37 22.24 12.63
CA LYS A 119 -1.31 23.38 12.59
C LYS A 119 -2.71 22.96 12.12
N SER A 120 -2.76 22.00 11.19
CA SER A 120 -3.98 21.54 10.52
C SER A 120 -4.35 20.08 10.84
N ILE A 121 -3.43 19.31 11.41
CA ILE A 121 -3.60 17.88 11.69
C ILE A 121 -3.33 17.62 13.17
N ARG A 122 -4.39 17.28 13.91
CA ARG A 122 -4.33 16.75 15.29
C ARG A 122 -4.44 15.23 15.30
N LEU A 123 -5.19 14.65 14.36
CA LEU A 123 -5.33 13.21 14.17
C LEU A 123 -4.79 12.82 12.79
N LEU A 124 -3.82 11.89 12.78
CA LEU A 124 -3.22 11.38 11.56
C LEU A 124 -3.44 9.87 11.45
N CYS A 125 -4.23 9.47 10.46
CA CYS A 125 -4.50 8.07 10.16
C CYS A 125 -3.56 7.58 9.06
N PHE A 126 -2.80 6.51 9.35
CA PHE A 126 -2.03 5.78 8.35
C PHE A 126 -2.73 4.48 8.00
N ASP A 127 -2.95 4.29 6.71
CA ASP A 127 -3.33 3.00 6.15
C ASP A 127 -2.12 2.30 5.55
N GLU A 128 -2.09 0.97 5.66
CA GLU A 128 -1.03 0.10 5.11
C GLU A 128 0.37 0.52 5.59
N PHE A 129 0.55 0.74 6.89
CA PHE A 129 1.85 1.17 7.43
C PHE A 129 2.90 0.06 7.32
N LEU A 130 3.88 0.26 6.45
CA LEU A 130 4.87 -0.75 6.10
C LEU A 130 6.22 -0.11 5.76
N VAL A 131 7.29 -0.60 6.40
CA VAL A 131 8.64 -0.03 6.26
C VAL A 131 9.62 -1.08 5.76
N HIS A 132 10.08 -0.90 4.52
CA HIS A 132 11.07 -1.77 3.87
C HIS A 132 12.30 -1.02 3.36
N ASP A 133 12.17 0.29 3.16
CA ASP A 133 13.23 1.13 2.61
C ASP A 133 14.06 1.81 3.71
N VAL A 134 15.39 1.78 3.56
CA VAL A 134 16.32 2.36 4.55
C VAL A 134 16.18 3.87 4.68
N ALA A 135 15.96 4.60 3.57
CA ALA A 135 15.78 6.04 3.61
C ALA A 135 14.48 6.40 4.33
N TYR A 136 13.40 5.67 4.06
CA TYR A 136 12.13 5.87 4.77
C TYR A 136 12.25 5.55 6.25
N ALA A 137 12.93 4.47 6.63
CA ALA A 137 13.16 4.13 8.02
C ALA A 137 13.87 5.29 8.77
N MET A 138 14.92 5.87 8.17
CA MET A 138 15.65 6.98 8.81
C MET A 138 14.79 8.24 8.97
N ILE A 139 14.02 8.59 7.93
CA ILE A 139 13.12 9.77 7.95
C ILE A 139 12.02 9.58 9.01
N LEU A 140 11.41 8.39 9.04
CA LEU A 140 10.23 8.12 9.84
C LEU A 140 10.51 8.18 11.34
N ALA A 141 11.70 7.74 11.78
CA ALA A 141 12.08 7.80 13.18
C ALA A 141 12.08 9.24 13.74
N GLU A 142 12.70 10.18 13.03
CA GLU A 142 12.73 11.58 13.43
C GLU A 142 11.35 12.26 13.24
N LEU A 143 10.63 11.91 12.17
CA LEU A 143 9.32 12.48 11.90
C LEU A 143 8.28 12.10 12.97
N LEU A 144 8.22 10.83 13.38
CA LEU A 144 7.28 10.38 14.42
C LEU A 144 7.60 11.03 15.77
N GLN A 145 8.88 11.25 16.10
CA GLN A 145 9.29 12.05 17.27
C GLN A 145 8.71 13.46 17.22
N ALA A 146 8.89 14.12 16.07
CA ALA A 146 8.45 15.49 15.90
C ALA A 146 6.92 15.61 15.90
N LEU A 147 6.20 14.72 15.21
CA LEU A 147 4.73 14.68 15.20
C LEU A 147 4.18 14.49 16.62
N HIS A 148 4.74 13.55 17.38
CA HIS A 148 4.37 13.34 18.77
C HIS A 148 4.66 14.57 19.65
N HIS A 149 5.81 15.21 19.48
CA HIS A 149 6.18 16.43 20.20
C HIS A 149 5.16 17.56 19.98
N TYR A 150 4.62 17.69 18.77
CA TYR A 150 3.58 18.67 18.44
C TYR A 150 2.14 18.19 18.74
N GLY A 151 1.98 17.05 19.40
CA GLY A 151 0.68 16.57 19.88
C GLY A 151 -0.20 15.92 18.82
N VAL A 152 0.38 15.46 17.71
CA VAL A 152 -0.34 14.69 16.70
C VAL A 152 -0.59 13.27 17.23
N VAL A 153 -1.85 12.84 17.20
CA VAL A 153 -2.29 11.50 17.60
C VAL A 153 -2.35 10.61 16.37
N LEU A 154 -1.88 9.37 16.50
CA LEU A 154 -1.79 8.42 15.39
C LEU A 154 -2.88 7.37 15.47
N VAL A 155 -3.47 7.01 14.33
CA VAL A 155 -4.20 5.75 14.15
C VAL A 155 -3.57 5.03 12.97
N VAL A 156 -3.10 3.81 13.20
CA VAL A 156 -2.29 3.08 12.22
C VAL A 156 -2.93 1.72 11.96
N SER A 157 -3.12 1.34 10.70
CA SER A 157 -3.32 -0.05 10.30
C SER A 157 -2.03 -0.61 9.71
N SER A 158 -1.67 -1.85 10.07
CA SER A 158 -0.49 -2.54 9.52
C SER A 158 -0.71 -4.05 9.45
N ASN A 159 0.02 -4.74 8.58
CA ASN A 159 0.09 -6.20 8.60
C ASN A 159 1.18 -6.72 9.53
N THR A 160 1.99 -5.82 10.09
CA THR A 160 3.22 -6.15 10.82
C THR A 160 3.12 -5.60 12.23
N HIS A 161 3.46 -6.42 13.23
CA HIS A 161 3.57 -5.97 14.61
C HIS A 161 4.65 -4.87 14.71
N PRO A 162 4.53 -3.85 15.59
CA PRO A 162 5.54 -2.79 15.68
C PRO A 162 6.97 -3.31 15.87
N ASP A 163 7.16 -4.35 16.67
CA ASP A 163 8.48 -4.96 16.91
C ASP A 163 9.07 -5.68 15.69
N GLU A 164 8.26 -5.93 14.66
CA GLU A 164 8.65 -6.60 13.41
C GLU A 164 8.80 -5.60 12.25
N LEU A 165 8.39 -4.35 12.43
CA LEU A 165 8.56 -3.30 11.40
C LEU A 165 10.03 -3.16 11.07
N TYR A 166 10.43 -3.37 9.81
CA TYR A 166 11.82 -3.27 9.32
C TYR A 166 12.79 -4.33 9.92
N LEU A 167 12.29 -5.52 10.33
CA LEU A 167 13.04 -6.53 11.14
C LEU A 167 14.43 -6.92 10.60
N ASN A 168 14.58 -6.97 9.28
CA ASN A 168 15.82 -7.34 8.61
C ASN A 168 16.43 -6.17 7.81
N GLY A 169 16.00 -4.95 8.12
CA GLY A 169 16.43 -3.76 7.43
C GLY A 169 17.87 -3.35 7.78
N VAL A 170 18.58 -2.78 6.80
CA VAL A 170 19.91 -2.22 7.00
C VAL A 170 19.85 -1.10 8.04
N HIS A 171 20.75 -1.13 9.03
CA HIS A 171 20.78 -0.17 10.15
C HIS A 171 19.49 -0.11 10.99
N ARG A 172 18.81 -1.26 11.18
CA ARG A 172 17.61 -1.40 12.01
C ARG A 172 17.71 -0.71 13.37
N GLU A 173 18.88 -0.72 13.99
CA GLU A 173 19.15 -0.06 15.28
C GLU A 173 18.75 1.43 15.29
N ARG A 174 18.86 2.10 14.14
CA ARG A 174 18.46 3.51 13.98
C ARG A 174 16.95 3.69 13.84
N PHE A 175 16.22 2.63 13.49
CA PHE A 175 14.76 2.62 13.39
C PHE A 175 14.07 2.23 14.71
N ILE A 176 14.76 1.55 15.63
CA ILE A 176 14.24 1.18 16.96
C ILE A 176 13.56 2.37 17.68
N PRO A 177 14.11 3.61 17.68
CA PRO A 177 13.43 4.75 18.30
C PRO A 177 12.03 5.02 17.74
N ALA A 178 11.77 4.73 16.46
CA ALA A 178 10.44 4.85 15.85
C ALA A 178 9.46 3.83 16.45
N ILE A 179 9.90 2.58 16.60
CA ILE A 179 9.11 1.49 17.19
C ILE A 179 8.75 1.83 18.63
N GLU A 180 9.71 2.31 19.42
CA GLU A 180 9.48 2.71 20.81
C GLU A 180 8.46 3.85 20.93
N ILE A 181 8.47 4.81 20.00
CA ILE A 181 7.49 5.90 19.97
C ILE A 181 6.10 5.40 19.62
N ILE A 182 5.98 4.49 18.66
CA ILE A 182 4.71 3.86 18.33
C ILE A 182 4.17 3.14 19.57
N LYS A 183 4.96 2.26 20.19
CA LYS A 183 4.53 1.48 21.37
C LYS A 183 4.22 2.34 22.60
N LYS A 184 4.94 3.44 22.78
CA LYS A 184 4.71 4.37 23.89
C LYS A 184 3.41 5.16 23.71
N ASN A 185 3.14 5.59 22.48
CA ASN A 185 2.09 6.57 22.17
C ASN A 185 0.84 5.97 21.55
N CYS A 186 0.89 4.70 21.15
CA CYS A 186 -0.26 3.96 20.63
C CYS A 186 -0.56 2.77 21.53
N GLU A 187 -1.83 2.44 21.64
CA GLU A 187 -2.27 1.14 22.08
C GLU A 187 -2.15 0.15 20.92
N VAL A 188 -1.41 -0.95 21.12
CA VAL A 188 -1.15 -1.96 20.08
C VAL A 188 -2.23 -3.03 20.17
N LEU A 189 -3.11 -3.05 19.18
CA LEU A 189 -4.28 -3.93 19.12
C LEU A 189 -4.08 -4.96 18.01
N ASN A 190 -4.36 -6.22 18.32
CA ASN A 190 -4.32 -7.29 17.34
C ASN A 190 -5.74 -7.55 16.81
N LEU A 191 -5.89 -7.59 15.49
CA LEU A 191 -7.08 -8.07 14.82
C LEU A 191 -6.74 -9.39 14.12
N ASN A 192 -6.95 -10.50 14.81
CA ASN A 192 -6.76 -11.83 14.23
C ASN A 192 -8.10 -12.37 13.74
N GLN A 193 -8.05 -13.25 12.75
CA GLN A 193 -9.19 -14.13 12.53
C GLN A 193 -9.00 -15.39 13.37
N LYS A 194 -9.79 -15.55 14.44
CA LYS A 194 -9.97 -16.86 15.08
C LYS A 194 -10.94 -17.77 14.32
N ARG A 195 -11.11 -17.56 13.01
CA ARG A 195 -11.85 -18.45 12.11
C ARG A 195 -11.11 -18.61 10.80
N ASP A 196 -10.65 -19.84 10.58
CA ASP A 196 -10.19 -20.35 9.30
C ASP A 196 -11.37 -20.33 8.31
N TYR A 197 -11.55 -19.20 7.61
CA TYR A 197 -12.50 -19.04 6.52
C TYR A 197 -11.79 -19.26 5.18
N ARG A 198 -11.23 -20.45 4.96
CA ARG A 198 -10.88 -20.95 3.62
C ARG A 198 -12.09 -21.25 2.73
N LEU A 199 -13.23 -20.58 2.94
CA LEU A 199 -14.48 -20.82 2.21
C LEU A 199 -15.14 -19.48 1.84
N GLY A 200 -14.76 -19.03 0.65
CA GLY A 200 -15.27 -17.84 -0.02
C GLY A 200 -14.36 -17.46 -1.19
N ARG A 201 -13.94 -18.45 -1.99
CA ARG A 201 -12.91 -18.31 -3.03
C ARG A 201 -13.42 -17.40 -4.16
N GLN A 202 -13.05 -16.12 -4.15
CA GLN A 202 -12.35 -15.64 -5.33
C GLN A 202 -10.95 -16.28 -5.27
N PRO A 203 -10.49 -16.96 -6.33
CA PRO A 203 -9.15 -17.53 -6.32
C PRO A 203 -8.17 -16.38 -6.08
N LEU A 204 -7.35 -16.51 -5.02
CA LEU A 204 -6.20 -15.63 -4.83
C LEU A 204 -5.38 -15.76 -6.12
N LEU A 205 -5.37 -14.72 -6.95
CA LEU A 205 -4.57 -14.73 -8.16
C LEU A 205 -3.11 -14.74 -7.71
N GLU A 206 -2.38 -15.78 -8.08
CA GLU A 206 -0.94 -15.81 -7.87
C GLU A 206 -0.31 -14.83 -8.85
N ALA A 207 0.11 -13.67 -8.35
CA ALA A 207 0.63 -12.58 -9.18
C ALA A 207 2.03 -12.83 -9.74
N TYR A 208 2.78 -13.80 -9.20
CA TYR A 208 4.10 -14.19 -9.70
C TYR A 208 4.23 -15.72 -9.67
N LEU A 209 4.29 -16.32 -10.86
CA LEU A 209 4.34 -17.76 -11.10
C LEU A 209 5.74 -18.15 -11.58
N TYR A 210 6.33 -19.15 -10.94
CA TYR A 210 7.63 -19.72 -11.33
C TYR A 210 7.73 -21.17 -10.87
N PRO A 211 8.61 -22.00 -11.46
CA PRO A 211 9.40 -21.72 -12.67
C PRO A 211 8.55 -21.81 -13.95
N LEU A 212 9.11 -21.41 -15.09
CA LEU A 212 8.45 -21.59 -16.39
C LEU A 212 8.32 -23.09 -16.70
N ASN A 213 7.09 -23.58 -16.73
CA ASN A 213 6.74 -24.95 -17.07
C ASN A 213 5.27 -25.02 -17.50
N GLU A 214 4.81 -26.22 -17.86
CA GLU A 214 3.42 -26.44 -18.27
C GLU A 214 2.41 -26.08 -17.17
N GLN A 215 2.75 -26.29 -15.89
CA GLN A 215 1.87 -25.97 -14.76
C GLN A 215 1.67 -24.46 -14.59
N THR A 216 2.75 -23.66 -14.71
CA THR A 216 2.65 -22.19 -14.62
C THR A 216 1.94 -21.61 -15.84
N GLN A 217 2.12 -22.19 -17.02
CA GLN A 217 1.36 -21.83 -18.21
C GLN A 217 -0.15 -22.13 -18.03
N GLU A 218 -0.50 -23.33 -17.56
CA GLU A 218 -1.90 -23.66 -17.25
C GLU A 218 -2.49 -22.72 -16.19
N ALA A 219 -1.71 -22.36 -15.16
CA ALA A 219 -2.14 -21.44 -14.12
C ALA A 219 -2.44 -20.04 -14.69
N MET A 220 -1.55 -19.51 -15.57
CA MET A 220 -1.79 -18.25 -16.29
C MET A 220 -3.09 -18.31 -17.10
N GLU A 221 -3.31 -19.39 -17.84
CA GLU A 221 -4.51 -19.56 -18.65
C GLU A 221 -5.78 -19.62 -17.82
N LYS A 222 -5.77 -20.41 -16.74
CA LYS A 222 -6.88 -20.52 -15.78
C LYS A 222 -7.19 -19.16 -15.17
N GLN A 223 -6.19 -18.42 -14.70
CA GLN A 223 -6.36 -17.09 -14.11
C GLN A 223 -6.91 -16.08 -15.12
N PHE A 224 -6.43 -16.08 -16.37
CA PHE A 224 -6.94 -15.17 -17.40
C PHE A 224 -8.42 -15.42 -17.70
N ALA A 225 -8.82 -16.68 -17.85
CA ALA A 225 -10.20 -17.09 -18.11
C ALA A 225 -11.15 -16.79 -16.93
N LEU A 226 -10.63 -16.80 -15.70
CA LEU A 226 -11.41 -16.43 -14.51
C LEU A 226 -11.73 -14.93 -14.47
N ILE A 227 -10.81 -14.09 -14.93
CA ILE A 227 -10.96 -12.62 -14.91
C ILE A 227 -11.76 -12.13 -16.12
N THR A 228 -11.66 -12.82 -17.25
CA THR A 228 -12.14 -12.34 -18.55
C THR A 228 -13.24 -13.25 -19.09
N ARG A 229 -14.45 -12.72 -19.30
CA ARG A 229 -15.61 -13.50 -19.81
C ARG A 229 -15.64 -13.64 -21.34
N GLU A 230 -15.08 -12.67 -22.06
CA GLU A 230 -14.99 -12.66 -23.52
C GLU A 230 -13.51 -12.51 -23.88
N GLU A 231 -12.91 -13.54 -24.47
CA GLU A 231 -11.50 -13.55 -24.85
C GLU A 231 -11.34 -13.63 -26.36
N ASP A 232 -10.48 -12.77 -26.89
CA ASP A 232 -9.90 -12.93 -28.22
C ASP A 232 -8.44 -13.41 -28.07
N CYS A 233 -8.03 -14.29 -28.98
CA CYS A 233 -6.73 -14.94 -28.93
C CYS A 233 -5.88 -14.47 -30.10
N LYS A 234 -4.66 -14.02 -29.82
CA LYS A 234 -3.63 -13.64 -30.80
C LYS A 234 -4.11 -12.59 -31.81
N GLY A 235 -3.88 -11.33 -31.47
CA GLY A 235 -4.12 -10.19 -32.35
C GLY A 235 -3.19 -9.03 -32.04
N PHE A 236 -3.59 -7.82 -32.45
CA PHE A 236 -2.83 -6.61 -32.20
C PHE A 236 -3.71 -5.58 -31.50
N ILE A 237 -3.13 -4.85 -30.55
CA ILE A 237 -3.71 -3.58 -30.10
C ILE A 237 -2.86 -2.43 -30.62
N THR A 238 -3.51 -1.34 -31.03
CA THR A 238 -2.81 -0.11 -31.40
C THR A 238 -2.60 0.74 -30.15
N VAL A 239 -1.34 1.01 -29.83
CA VAL A 239 -0.86 1.83 -28.71
C VAL A 239 0.15 2.83 -29.27
N GLN A 240 -0.04 4.11 -28.99
CA GLN A 240 0.81 5.20 -29.50
C GLN A 240 1.05 5.10 -31.02
N ASN A 241 -0.02 4.81 -31.78
CA ASN A 241 -0.01 4.58 -33.23
C ASN A 241 0.86 3.40 -33.72
N ARG A 242 1.08 2.40 -32.87
CA ARG A 242 1.85 1.20 -33.20
C ARG A 242 1.10 -0.05 -32.76
N ASP A 243 1.19 -1.08 -33.59
CA ASP A 243 0.58 -2.35 -33.28
C ASP A 243 1.47 -3.16 -32.33
N ILE A 244 0.87 -3.63 -31.25
CA ILE A 244 1.50 -4.47 -30.23
C ILE A 244 0.77 -5.81 -30.22
N PRO A 245 1.46 -6.92 -30.54
CA PRO A 245 0.83 -8.23 -30.52
C PRO A 245 0.48 -8.64 -29.08
N TYR A 246 -0.72 -9.16 -28.86
CA TYR A 246 -1.12 -9.77 -27.59
C TYR A 246 -1.28 -11.28 -27.74
N ILE A 247 -1.16 -12.00 -26.63
CA ILE A 247 -1.47 -13.43 -26.53
C ILE A 247 -2.98 -13.60 -26.36
N LYS A 248 -3.57 -12.90 -25.38
CA LYS A 248 -5.00 -12.84 -25.15
C LYS A 248 -5.46 -11.41 -24.85
N TYR A 249 -6.68 -11.11 -25.26
CA TYR A 249 -7.31 -9.81 -25.08
C TYR A 249 -8.70 -9.99 -24.48
N GLY A 250 -9.05 -9.11 -23.55
CA GLY A 250 -10.37 -8.99 -22.96
C GLY A 250 -10.75 -7.54 -22.75
N ALA A 251 -12.00 -7.31 -22.33
CA ALA A 251 -12.53 -5.95 -22.16
C ALA A 251 -11.69 -5.05 -21.22
N LYS A 252 -11.13 -5.62 -20.14
CA LYS A 252 -10.29 -4.92 -19.14
C LYS A 252 -9.02 -5.67 -18.76
N SER A 253 -8.66 -6.67 -19.56
CA SER A 253 -7.50 -7.52 -19.31
C SER A 253 -6.72 -7.72 -20.60
N ILE A 254 -5.40 -7.73 -20.50
CA ILE A 254 -4.55 -8.02 -21.65
C ILE A 254 -3.35 -8.86 -21.25
N TRP A 255 -2.94 -9.77 -22.14
CA TRP A 255 -1.81 -10.65 -21.92
C TRP A 255 -0.77 -10.48 -23.02
N PHE A 256 0.47 -10.19 -22.62
CA PHE A 256 1.64 -10.09 -23.49
C PHE A 256 2.73 -11.12 -23.15
N ALA A 257 3.57 -11.42 -24.14
CA ALA A 257 4.87 -12.03 -23.90
C ALA A 257 5.88 -10.96 -23.44
N PHE A 258 6.84 -11.34 -22.59
CA PHE A 258 7.90 -10.45 -22.10
C PHE A 258 8.64 -9.72 -23.24
N ASP A 259 9.08 -10.45 -24.26
CA ASP A 259 9.83 -9.90 -25.41
C ASP A 259 9.03 -8.94 -26.29
N VAL A 260 7.71 -8.84 -26.11
CA VAL A 260 6.87 -7.88 -26.85
C VAL A 260 6.80 -6.54 -26.13
N ILE A 261 6.75 -6.56 -24.80
CA ILE A 261 6.55 -5.39 -23.94
C ILE A 261 7.87 -4.81 -23.47
N CYS A 262 8.87 -5.65 -23.21
CA CYS A 262 10.19 -5.23 -22.76
C CYS A 262 11.23 -5.30 -23.90
N ASN A 263 10.87 -4.79 -25.08
CA ASN A 263 11.76 -4.73 -26.24
C ASN A 263 11.57 -3.43 -27.03
N PHE A 264 12.54 -3.03 -27.84
CA PHE A 264 12.39 -1.86 -28.71
C PHE A 264 11.32 -2.14 -29.80
N PRO A 265 10.54 -1.11 -30.20
CA PRO A 265 10.67 0.31 -29.84
C PRO A 265 9.77 0.76 -28.66
N ARG A 266 9.49 -0.07 -27.65
CA ARG A 266 8.60 0.31 -26.54
C ARG A 266 9.15 1.48 -25.73
N SER A 267 8.24 2.23 -25.14
CA SER A 267 8.47 3.47 -24.40
C SER A 267 7.52 3.56 -23.21
N GLN A 268 7.83 4.44 -22.27
CA GLN A 268 6.97 4.67 -21.10
C GLN A 268 5.55 5.13 -21.46
N LEU A 269 5.37 5.85 -22.56
CA LEU A 269 4.05 6.29 -23.04
C LEU A 269 3.17 5.09 -23.44
N ASP A 270 3.75 4.03 -24.00
CA ASP A 270 3.00 2.82 -24.31
C ASP A 270 2.47 2.17 -23.04
N TYR A 271 3.30 2.09 -22.01
CA TYR A 271 2.91 1.49 -20.73
C TYR A 271 1.82 2.29 -20.04
N LEU A 272 1.88 3.63 -20.12
CA LEU A 272 0.85 4.52 -19.57
C LEU A 272 -0.49 4.30 -20.27
N GLU A 273 -0.50 4.24 -21.60
CA GLU A 273 -1.72 3.98 -22.36
C GLU A 273 -2.28 2.58 -22.12
N ILE A 274 -1.42 1.56 -21.99
CA ILE A 274 -1.83 0.21 -21.57
C ILE A 274 -2.51 0.28 -20.19
N ALA A 275 -1.89 0.95 -19.22
CA ALA A 275 -2.44 1.09 -17.87
C ALA A 275 -3.73 1.93 -17.82
N ASP A 276 -3.96 2.84 -18.77
CA ASP A 276 -5.22 3.60 -18.87
C ASP A 276 -6.36 2.75 -19.44
N ARG A 277 -6.05 1.73 -20.25
CA ARG A 277 -7.04 0.88 -20.94
C ARG A 277 -7.43 -0.34 -20.11
N PHE A 278 -6.47 -0.98 -19.46
CA PHE A 278 -6.64 -2.29 -18.81
C PHE A 278 -6.46 -2.20 -17.30
N ASP A 279 -7.29 -2.94 -16.57
CA ASP A 279 -7.24 -3.05 -15.12
C ASP A 279 -6.38 -4.26 -14.68
N ASN A 280 -6.22 -5.25 -15.57
CA ASN A 280 -5.39 -6.44 -15.37
C ASN A 280 -4.41 -6.61 -16.53
N VAL A 281 -3.15 -6.91 -16.23
CA VAL A 281 -2.12 -7.19 -17.23
C VAL A 281 -1.44 -8.51 -16.89
N PHE A 282 -1.28 -9.37 -17.90
CA PHE A 282 -0.56 -10.62 -17.80
C PHE A 282 0.74 -10.50 -18.62
N LEU A 283 1.84 -10.96 -18.04
CA LEU A 283 3.16 -10.94 -18.67
C LEU A 283 3.80 -12.32 -18.55
N SER A 284 3.86 -13.06 -19.65
CA SER A 284 4.44 -14.40 -19.64
C SER A 284 5.86 -14.47 -20.15
N ASN A 285 6.54 -15.56 -19.81
CA ASN A 285 7.88 -15.93 -20.26
C ASN A 285 8.97 -14.90 -19.89
N VAL A 286 8.93 -14.37 -18.67
CA VAL A 286 10.02 -13.51 -18.16
C VAL A 286 11.22 -14.39 -17.81
N TYR A 287 12.26 -14.35 -18.63
CA TYR A 287 13.49 -15.10 -18.39
C TYR A 287 14.40 -14.39 -17.37
N GLN A 288 15.33 -15.13 -16.76
CA GLN A 288 16.33 -14.53 -15.89
C GLN A 288 17.20 -13.53 -16.67
N LEU A 289 17.16 -12.26 -16.28
CA LEU A 289 17.94 -11.21 -16.89
C LEU A 289 19.41 -11.31 -16.44
N THR A 290 20.31 -10.97 -17.36
CA THR A 290 21.76 -11.01 -17.15
C THR A 290 22.36 -9.68 -17.59
N GLU A 291 23.67 -9.48 -17.40
CA GLU A 291 24.36 -8.23 -17.77
C GLU A 291 24.18 -7.86 -19.26
N SER A 292 23.95 -8.86 -20.12
CA SER A 292 23.68 -8.68 -21.55
C SER A 292 22.29 -8.11 -21.87
N HIS A 293 21.36 -8.09 -20.89
CA HIS A 293 19.97 -7.71 -21.06
C HIS A 293 19.66 -6.30 -20.52
N THR A 294 20.63 -5.38 -20.59
CA THR A 294 20.50 -4.03 -20.01
C THR A 294 19.28 -3.26 -20.56
N ALA A 295 19.02 -3.32 -21.87
CA ALA A 295 17.87 -2.65 -22.47
C ALA A 295 16.53 -3.21 -21.96
N GLN A 296 16.42 -4.54 -21.88
CA GLN A 296 15.24 -5.23 -21.36
C GLN A 296 15.03 -4.93 -19.88
N ALA A 297 16.10 -4.85 -19.08
CA ALA A 297 16.04 -4.46 -17.68
C ALA A 297 15.49 -3.03 -17.52
N ILE A 298 15.96 -2.07 -18.32
CA ILE A 298 15.45 -0.68 -18.30
C ILE A 298 13.95 -0.65 -18.65
N MET A 299 13.53 -1.34 -19.71
CA MET A 299 12.13 -1.38 -20.11
C MET A 299 11.25 -2.07 -19.08
N PHE A 300 11.72 -3.16 -18.48
CA PHE A 300 11.00 -3.84 -17.41
C PHE A 300 10.87 -2.97 -16.16
N ILE A 301 11.91 -2.23 -15.77
CA ILE A 301 11.83 -1.24 -14.69
C ILE A 301 10.73 -0.21 -15.01
N HIS A 302 10.74 0.39 -16.20
CA HIS A 302 9.72 1.37 -16.58
C HIS A 302 8.30 0.78 -16.64
N PHE A 303 8.16 -0.46 -17.11
CA PHE A 303 6.88 -1.16 -17.16
C PHE A 303 6.33 -1.39 -15.75
N ILE A 304 7.13 -1.98 -14.85
CA ILE A 304 6.73 -2.23 -13.46
C ILE A 304 6.41 -0.93 -12.74
N ASP A 305 7.21 0.12 -12.92
CA ASP A 305 6.96 1.45 -12.36
C ASP A 305 5.56 1.96 -12.70
N VAL A 306 5.19 1.92 -13.99
CA VAL A 306 3.89 2.40 -14.45
C VAL A 306 2.76 1.51 -13.93
N MET A 307 2.89 0.18 -14.02
CA MET A 307 1.86 -0.74 -13.54
C MET A 307 1.60 -0.55 -12.04
N TYR A 308 2.68 -0.44 -11.26
CA TYR A 308 2.64 -0.21 -9.83
C TYR A 308 1.97 1.12 -9.48
N ASP A 309 2.43 2.24 -10.08
CA ASP A 309 1.93 3.57 -9.76
C ASP A 309 0.45 3.75 -10.15
N ARG A 310 0.00 3.05 -11.20
CA ARG A 310 -1.39 3.04 -11.67
C ARG A 310 -2.27 2.01 -10.95
N GLY A 311 -1.72 1.15 -10.09
CA GLY A 311 -2.47 0.14 -9.37
C GLY A 311 -3.03 -0.97 -10.28
N ILE A 312 -2.30 -1.32 -11.34
CA ILE A 312 -2.68 -2.39 -12.27
C ILE A 312 -2.39 -3.73 -11.63
N LYS A 313 -3.34 -4.67 -11.71
CA LYS A 313 -3.15 -6.06 -11.27
C LYS A 313 -2.27 -6.76 -12.29
N LEU A 314 -1.02 -7.04 -11.92
CA LEU A 314 -0.04 -7.66 -12.78
C LEU A 314 0.14 -9.13 -12.39
N ILE A 315 -0.04 -10.03 -13.35
CA ILE A 315 0.26 -11.46 -13.20
C ILE A 315 1.45 -11.79 -14.10
N ILE A 316 2.51 -12.34 -13.51
CA ILE A 316 3.77 -12.66 -14.21
C ILE A 316 4.03 -14.15 -14.17
N SER A 317 4.50 -14.74 -15.28
CA SER A 317 5.20 -16.03 -15.25
C SER A 317 6.68 -15.83 -15.55
N ALA A 318 7.56 -16.35 -14.70
CA ALA A 318 9.00 -16.15 -14.79
C ALA A 318 9.80 -17.44 -14.59
N ASP A 319 11.03 -17.45 -15.12
CA ASP A 319 11.94 -18.59 -15.08
C ASP A 319 12.47 -18.85 -13.66
N VAL A 320 12.67 -17.77 -12.91
CA VAL A 320 13.27 -17.77 -11.58
C VAL A 320 12.43 -16.96 -10.58
N PRO A 321 12.61 -17.16 -9.26
CA PRO A 321 12.06 -16.27 -8.24
C PRO A 321 12.40 -14.81 -8.51
N ALA A 322 11.56 -13.88 -8.04
CA ALA A 322 11.74 -12.44 -8.29
C ALA A 322 13.11 -11.92 -7.83
N GLU A 323 13.61 -12.43 -6.70
CA GLU A 323 14.90 -12.09 -6.10
C GLU A 323 16.09 -12.46 -6.99
N GLU A 324 15.92 -13.48 -7.83
CA GLU A 324 16.95 -13.98 -8.75
C GLU A 324 16.80 -13.43 -10.17
N LEU A 325 15.74 -12.67 -10.44
CA LEU A 325 15.38 -12.22 -11.78
C LEU A 325 16.43 -11.32 -12.43
N TYR A 326 17.13 -10.49 -11.65
CA TYR A 326 18.24 -9.66 -12.13
C TYR A 326 19.24 -9.32 -11.01
N VAL A 327 20.27 -10.16 -10.89
CA VAL A 327 21.25 -10.09 -9.77
C VAL A 327 22.58 -9.42 -10.13
N LYS A 328 22.83 -9.19 -11.42
CA LYS A 328 24.08 -8.65 -11.98
C LYS A 328 23.80 -7.79 -13.21
N GLY A 329 24.58 -6.71 -13.40
CA GLY A 329 24.51 -5.80 -14.55
C GLY A 329 24.33 -4.33 -14.15
N GLU A 330 24.40 -3.44 -15.13
CA GLU A 330 24.46 -1.97 -14.91
C GLU A 330 23.28 -1.45 -14.09
N MET A 331 22.08 -1.94 -14.38
CA MET A 331 20.84 -1.51 -13.71
C MET A 331 20.58 -2.16 -12.34
N LYS A 332 21.49 -2.97 -11.80
CA LYS A 332 21.23 -3.81 -10.61
C LYS A 332 20.72 -3.01 -9.41
N GLU A 333 21.36 -1.87 -9.14
CA GLU A 333 21.00 -1.03 -7.99
C GLU A 333 19.61 -0.43 -8.16
N THR A 334 19.27 0.07 -9.36
CA THR A 334 17.93 0.56 -9.69
C THR A 334 16.88 -0.54 -9.62
N PHE A 335 17.25 -1.76 -10.00
CA PHE A 335 16.35 -2.92 -10.02
C PHE A 335 15.90 -3.36 -8.62
N LYS A 336 16.66 -3.04 -7.55
CA LYS A 336 16.23 -3.34 -6.17
C LYS A 336 14.86 -2.75 -5.84
N ARG A 337 14.58 -1.52 -6.31
CA ARG A 337 13.26 -0.89 -6.15
C ARG A 337 12.17 -1.62 -6.94
N THR A 338 12.51 -2.08 -8.14
CA THR A 338 11.62 -2.91 -8.98
C THR A 338 11.28 -4.23 -8.30
N LEU A 339 12.26 -4.88 -7.68
CA LEU A 339 12.06 -6.08 -6.88
C LEU A 339 11.11 -5.81 -5.70
N SER A 340 11.31 -4.73 -4.95
CA SER A 340 10.40 -4.37 -3.85
C SER A 340 8.96 -4.17 -4.35
N ARG A 341 8.78 -3.52 -5.51
CA ARG A 341 7.46 -3.35 -6.14
C ARG A 341 6.85 -4.69 -6.56
N LEU A 342 7.62 -5.57 -7.21
CA LEU A 342 7.16 -6.90 -7.60
C LEU A 342 6.68 -7.73 -6.40
N ILE A 343 7.38 -7.63 -5.26
CA ILE A 343 6.98 -8.29 -4.01
C ILE A 343 5.69 -7.67 -3.48
N GLU A 344 5.59 -6.34 -3.43
CA GLU A 344 4.37 -5.67 -2.96
C GLU A 344 3.16 -5.96 -3.87
N MET A 345 3.36 -6.05 -5.19
CA MET A 345 2.30 -6.35 -6.15
C MET A 345 1.67 -7.74 -5.97
N GLN A 346 2.34 -8.64 -5.27
CA GLN A 346 1.81 -9.95 -4.87
C GLN A 346 0.99 -9.91 -3.59
N SER A 347 1.01 -8.79 -2.85
CA SER A 347 0.22 -8.65 -1.63
C SER A 347 -1.27 -8.56 -1.97
N VAL A 348 -2.09 -9.13 -1.10
CA VAL A 348 -3.55 -9.02 -1.20
C VAL A 348 -3.97 -7.53 -1.11
N ASP A 349 -3.24 -6.70 -0.36
CA ASP A 349 -3.44 -5.25 -0.28
C ASP A 349 -3.33 -4.60 -1.67
N TYR A 350 -2.23 -4.85 -2.38
CA TYR A 350 -2.05 -4.33 -3.73
C TYR A 350 -3.12 -4.87 -4.69
N LEU A 351 -3.44 -6.17 -4.63
CA LEU A 351 -4.48 -6.78 -5.46
C LEU A 351 -5.90 -6.27 -5.17
N SER A 352 -6.11 -5.67 -3.99
CA SER A 352 -7.35 -5.01 -3.61
C SER A 352 -7.44 -3.54 -4.07
N ARG A 353 -6.31 -2.93 -4.48
CA ARG A 353 -6.29 -1.56 -5.01
C ARG A 353 -7.12 -1.46 -6.28
N HIS A 354 -7.90 -0.39 -6.38
CA HIS A 354 -8.56 -0.03 -7.63
C HIS A 354 -7.57 0.72 -8.54
N PRO A 355 -7.51 0.40 -9.84
CA PRO A 355 -6.70 1.13 -10.80
C PRO A 355 -6.99 2.64 -10.73
N ARG A 356 -5.94 3.43 -10.53
CA ARG A 356 -6.04 4.89 -10.44
C ARG A 356 -6.23 5.47 -11.83
N ARG A 357 -7.50 5.67 -12.20
CA ARG A 357 -7.85 6.57 -13.31
C ARG A 357 -7.76 7.98 -12.75
N LEU A 358 -6.91 8.82 -13.34
CA LEU A 358 -6.65 10.18 -12.85
C LEU A 358 -7.98 10.92 -12.60
N VAL A 359 -8.27 11.18 -11.33
CA VAL A 359 -9.27 12.16 -10.89
C VAL A 359 -8.61 13.03 -9.83
N LYS A 360 -8.32 14.27 -10.27
CA LYS A 360 -7.88 15.49 -9.56
C LYS A 360 -6.64 15.43 -8.64
N GLU A 361 -5.71 16.32 -8.95
CA GLU A 361 -4.53 16.66 -8.18
C GLU A 361 -4.89 17.33 -6.84
N MET A 362 -3.99 17.21 -5.85
CA MET A 362 -4.02 18.03 -4.64
C MET A 362 -3.49 19.44 -4.97
N LEU A 363 -4.38 20.26 -5.55
CA LEU A 363 -4.55 21.72 -5.48
C LEU A 363 -5.44 22.19 -6.64
#